data_AF-A0A022RXB9-F1
#
_entry.id   AF-A0A022RXB9-F1
#
_cell.length_a   1.000
_cell.length_b   1.000
_cell.length_c   1.000
_cell.angle_alpha   90.00
_cell.angle_beta   90.00
_cell.angle_gamma   90.00
#
_symmetry.space_group_name_H-M   'P 1'
#
loop_
_entity.id
_entity.type
_entity.pdbx_description
1 polymer ?
#
loop_
_entity_poly.entity_id
_entity_poly.type
_entity_poly.pdbx_seq_one_letter_code
_entity_poly.pdbx_strand_id
1 'polypeptide(L)'
;MNPNWELNKCCRHEQVVFLASIGIFTVVILALWRTFLLTPFKLITVFLHEASHAIACKLTCGEVEGMQVHANEGGMTQTRGGVYWLILPAGYLGSSFWGMALILASTNLLAARIAAGCLILSLLIVLFIAKNWTLRGLCIGFIIFIAVIWVLQETTKARVLRYIILFIGVMNSLFSVYGTNFTRYRQ
;
A
#
# COMPACT_ATOMS: atom_id res chain seq x y z
N MET A 1 -26.16 -15.60 30.12
CA MET A 1 -25.75 -15.94 28.75
C MET A 1 -24.24 -15.89 28.69
N ASN A 2 -23.56 -17.04 28.70
CA ASN A 2 -22.12 -17.09 28.49
C ASN A 2 -21.84 -17.08 26.98
N PRO A 3 -21.01 -16.17 26.45
CA PRO A 3 -20.63 -16.22 25.04
C PRO A 3 -19.81 -17.50 24.82
N ASN A 4 -20.38 -18.44 24.06
CA ASN A 4 -19.72 -19.67 23.69
C ASN A 4 -18.79 -19.37 22.50
N TRP A 5 -17.48 -19.47 22.73
CA TRP A 5 -16.39 -19.15 21.80
C TRP A 5 -15.94 -20.38 21.00
N GLU A 6 -16.78 -21.41 20.92
CA GLU A 6 -16.60 -22.58 20.07
C GLU A 6 -16.64 -22.17 18.58
N LEU A 7 -15.48 -21.78 18.02
CA LEU A 7 -15.25 -21.55 16.58
C LEU A 7 -15.30 -22.86 15.75
N ASN A 8 -16.09 -23.84 16.16
CA ASN A 8 -16.06 -25.20 15.60
C ASN A 8 -16.64 -25.32 14.17
N LYS A 9 -17.20 -24.24 13.59
CA LYS A 9 -17.66 -24.21 12.18
C LYS A 9 -17.48 -22.86 11.47
N CYS A 10 -16.62 -21.97 11.96
CA CYS A 10 -16.44 -20.65 11.34
C CYS A 10 -15.21 -20.62 10.44
N CYS A 11 -15.28 -21.29 9.29
CA CYS A 11 -14.58 -20.85 8.08
C CYS A 11 -15.07 -21.65 6.86
N ARG A 12 -15.70 -20.96 5.92
CA ARG A 12 -15.97 -21.49 4.57
C ARG A 12 -14.61 -21.71 3.88
N HIS A 13 -14.44 -22.79 3.10
CA HIS A 13 -13.15 -23.14 2.46
C HIS A 13 -12.42 -21.94 1.81
N GLU A 14 -13.17 -21.01 1.22
CA GLU A 14 -12.62 -19.79 0.61
C GLU A 14 -11.92 -18.84 1.61
N GLN A 15 -12.40 -18.75 2.85
CA GLN A 15 -11.76 -17.92 3.90
C GLN A 15 -10.44 -18.54 4.37
N VAL A 16 -10.38 -19.87 4.50
CA VAL A 16 -9.14 -20.57 4.85
C VAL A 16 -8.10 -20.37 3.75
N VAL A 17 -8.49 -20.51 2.48
CA VAL A 17 -7.62 -20.26 1.33
C VAL A 17 -7.13 -18.81 1.31
N PHE A 18 -7.99 -17.85 1.65
CA PHE A 18 -7.61 -16.45 1.75
C PHE A 18 -6.58 -16.18 2.85
N LEU A 19 -6.82 -16.65 4.09
CA LEU A 19 -5.87 -16.51 5.18
C LEU A 19 -4.55 -17.25 4.90
N ALA A 20 -4.61 -18.46 4.34
CA ALA A 20 -3.42 -19.20 3.94
C ALA A 20 -2.62 -18.45 2.87
N SER A 21 -3.30 -17.82 1.90
CA SER A 21 -2.65 -17.00 0.87
C SER A 21 -1.94 -15.78 1.48
N ILE A 22 -2.55 -15.12 2.47
CA ILE A 22 -1.90 -14.02 3.22
C ILE A 22 -0.64 -14.52 3.93
N GLY A 23 -0.71 -15.67 4.60
CA GLY A 23 0.44 -16.27 5.29
C GLY A 23 1.57 -16.61 4.33
N ILE A 24 1.25 -17.26 3.21
CA ILE A 24 2.24 -17.61 2.18
C ILE A 24 2.88 -16.35 1.59
N PHE A 25 2.07 -15.37 1.19
CA PHE A 25 2.60 -14.10 0.67
C PHE A 25 3.48 -13.40 1.69
N THR A 26 3.09 -13.40 2.97
CA THR A 26 3.91 -12.82 4.03
C THR A 26 5.30 -13.48 4.10
N VAL A 27 5.36 -14.80 4.12
CA VAL A 27 6.64 -15.54 4.16
C VAL A 27 7.47 -15.30 2.91
N VAL A 28 6.85 -15.37 1.72
CA VAL A 28 7.52 -15.12 0.44
C VAL A 28 8.07 -13.70 0.38
N ILE A 29 7.29 -12.70 0.77
CA ILE A 29 7.72 -11.30 0.80
C ILE A 29 8.92 -11.11 1.74
N LEU A 30 8.87 -11.69 2.94
CA LEU A 30 9.96 -11.58 3.90
C LEU A 30 11.23 -12.27 3.38
N ALA A 31 11.11 -13.44 2.78
CA ALA A 31 12.24 -14.17 2.18
C ALA A 31 12.84 -13.41 0.99
N LEU A 32 11.99 -12.85 0.12
CA LEU A 32 12.41 -12.10 -1.07
C LEU A 32 12.67 -10.63 -0.79
N TRP A 33 12.56 -10.17 0.46
CA TRP A 33 12.66 -8.74 0.80
C TRP A 33 13.94 -8.10 0.28
N ARG A 34 15.06 -8.82 0.31
CA ARG A 34 16.35 -8.28 -0.15
C ARG A 34 16.57 -8.34 -1.67
N THR A 35 15.61 -8.87 -2.43
CA THR A 35 15.74 -9.06 -3.88
C THR A 35 15.27 -7.84 -4.67
N PHE A 36 15.91 -7.59 -5.81
CA PHE A 36 15.56 -6.50 -6.72
C PHE A 36 14.14 -6.65 -7.32
N LEU A 37 13.61 -7.88 -7.33
CA LEU A 37 12.27 -8.17 -7.85
C LEU A 37 11.17 -7.41 -7.09
N LEU A 38 11.36 -7.18 -5.80
CA LEU A 38 10.39 -6.47 -4.95
C LEU A 38 10.60 -4.95 -4.91
N THR A 39 11.71 -4.44 -5.44
CA THR A 39 12.02 -3.01 -5.49
C THR A 39 10.84 -2.16 -5.98
N PRO A 40 10.23 -2.43 -7.16
CA PRO A 40 9.12 -1.59 -7.62
C PRO A 40 7.95 -1.57 -6.64
N PHE A 41 7.61 -2.73 -6.05
CA PHE A 41 6.53 -2.86 -5.05
C PHE A 41 6.83 -2.10 -3.76
N LYS A 42 8.08 -2.13 -3.30
CA LYS A 42 8.50 -1.39 -2.11
C LYS A 42 8.44 0.13 -2.32
N LEU A 43 8.83 0.62 -3.50
CA LEU A 43 8.72 2.04 -3.81
C LEU A 43 7.28 2.55 -3.67
N ILE A 44 6.26 1.75 -4.00
CA ILE A 44 4.85 2.11 -3.79
C ILE A 44 4.47 2.12 -2.31
N THR A 45 4.96 1.16 -1.53
CA THR A 45 4.69 1.16 -0.08
C THR A 45 5.30 2.39 0.60
N VAL A 46 6.50 2.80 0.18
CA VAL A 46 7.14 4.06 0.60
C VAL A 46 6.33 5.25 0.12
N PHE A 47 5.83 5.23 -1.12
CA PHE A 47 4.96 6.28 -1.63
C PHE A 47 3.67 6.44 -0.81
N LEU A 48 2.96 5.35 -0.51
CA LEU A 48 1.74 5.37 0.31
C LEU A 48 2.02 5.84 1.75
N HIS A 49 3.19 5.50 2.28
CA HIS A 49 3.67 5.99 3.57
C HIS A 49 3.85 7.52 3.56
N GLU A 50 4.58 8.05 2.59
CA GLU A 50 4.82 9.49 2.41
C GLU A 50 3.52 10.24 2.07
N ALA A 51 2.62 9.63 1.28
CA ALA A 51 1.29 10.17 1.02
C ALA A 51 0.45 10.29 2.30
N SER A 52 0.62 9.37 3.25
CA SER A 52 -0.10 9.43 4.52
C SER A 52 0.40 10.60 5.40
N HIS A 53 1.69 10.93 5.35
CA HIS A 53 2.22 12.17 5.95
C HIS A 53 1.62 13.41 5.30
N ALA A 54 1.54 13.44 3.96
CA ALA A 54 0.96 14.57 3.22
C ALA A 54 -0.53 14.77 3.54
N ILE A 55 -1.31 13.68 3.63
CA ILE A 55 -2.73 13.73 4.00
C ILE A 55 -2.89 14.24 5.43
N ALA A 56 -2.12 13.72 6.38
CA ALA A 56 -2.17 14.17 7.76
C ALA A 56 -1.80 15.65 7.89
N CYS A 57 -0.79 16.11 7.14
CA CYS A 57 -0.44 17.53 7.07
C CYS A 57 -1.64 18.38 6.65
N LYS A 58 -2.29 18.04 5.53
CA LYS A 58 -3.49 18.75 5.05
C LYS A 58 -4.65 18.71 6.04
N LEU A 59 -4.87 17.59 6.72
CA LEU A 59 -5.91 17.46 7.75
C LEU A 59 -5.63 18.34 8.98
N THR A 60 -4.35 18.55 9.31
CA THR A 60 -3.92 19.45 10.39
C THR A 60 -3.77 20.91 9.95
N CYS A 61 -4.37 21.28 8.81
CA CYS A 61 -4.27 22.62 8.20
C CYS A 61 -2.85 23.06 7.82
N GLY A 62 -1.93 22.11 7.62
CA GLY A 62 -0.61 22.37 7.05
C GLY A 62 -0.63 22.36 5.52
N GLU A 63 0.45 22.86 4.93
CA GLU A 63 0.67 22.87 3.49
C GLU A 63 1.71 21.83 3.07
N VAL A 64 1.51 21.18 1.93
CA VAL A 64 2.46 20.18 1.39
C VAL A 64 3.19 20.85 0.24
N GLU A 65 4.48 21.13 0.41
CA GLU A 65 5.29 21.85 -0.57
C GLU A 65 5.82 20.94 -1.68
N GLY A 66 5.93 19.64 -1.39
CA GLY A 66 6.34 18.62 -2.33
C GLY A 66 6.53 17.26 -1.69
N MET A 67 6.54 16.22 -2.52
CA MET A 67 6.87 14.85 -2.13
C MET A 67 7.93 14.30 -3.08
N GLN A 68 8.86 13.54 -2.53
CA GLN A 68 9.95 12.92 -3.26
C GLN A 68 10.08 11.46 -2.84
N VAL A 69 10.22 10.57 -3.81
CA VAL A 69 10.54 9.16 -3.58
C VAL A 69 11.76 8.83 -4.44
N HIS A 70 12.75 8.22 -3.80
CA HIS A 70 14.01 7.82 -4.41
C HIS A 70 13.98 6.32 -4.72
N ALA A 71 14.70 5.92 -5.76
CA ALA A 71 14.83 4.52 -6.16
C ALA A 71 15.53 3.65 -5.08
N ASN A 72 16.22 4.28 -4.14
CA ASN A 72 16.86 3.65 -2.99
C ASN A 72 15.88 3.37 -1.83
N GLU A 73 14.59 3.13 -2.13
CA GLU A 73 13.54 2.84 -1.14
C GLU A 73 13.32 3.98 -0.11
N GLY A 74 13.82 5.18 -0.41
CA GLY A 74 13.72 6.37 0.43
C GLY A 74 12.59 7.30 -0.01
N GLY A 75 12.02 8.02 0.94
CA GLY A 75 10.93 8.97 0.72
C GLY A 75 11.16 10.24 1.54
N MET A 76 10.67 11.37 1.05
CA MET A 76 10.67 12.62 1.78
C MET A 76 9.44 13.43 1.40
N THR A 77 8.60 13.72 2.38
CA THR A 77 7.48 14.65 2.24
C THR A 77 7.86 15.99 2.88
N GLN A 78 7.89 17.05 2.08
CA GLN A 78 8.11 18.41 2.56
C GLN A 78 6.76 19.03 2.93
N THR A 79 6.59 19.27 4.23
CA THR A 79 5.38 19.87 4.81
C THR A 79 5.72 21.19 5.48
N ARG A 80 4.87 22.19 5.32
CA ARG A 80 4.98 23.50 5.95
C ARG A 80 3.79 23.73 6.86
N GLY A 81 4.05 23.87 8.16
CA GLY A 81 3.01 23.99 9.17
C GLY A 81 2.30 22.66 9.47
N GLY A 82 1.20 22.74 10.22
CA GLY A 82 0.48 21.57 10.73
C GLY A 82 1.03 21.03 12.06
N VAL A 83 0.37 20.01 12.59
CA VAL A 83 0.72 19.41 13.88
C VAL A 83 1.66 18.24 13.66
N TYR A 84 2.97 18.48 13.74
CA TYR A 84 4.01 17.45 13.53
C TYR A 84 3.81 16.19 14.38
N TRP A 85 3.25 16.35 15.58
CA TRP A 85 2.92 15.24 16.48
C TRP A 85 1.94 14.22 15.86
N LEU A 86 1.06 14.67 14.96
CA LEU A 86 0.14 13.80 14.22
C LEU A 86 0.71 13.40 12.86
N ILE A 87 1.49 14.26 12.22
CA ILE A 87 2.09 14.00 10.90
C ILE A 87 3.10 12.86 11.00
N LEU A 88 3.99 12.86 12.00
CA LEU A 88 5.05 11.84 12.16
C LEU A 88 4.52 10.40 12.31
N PRO A 89 3.51 10.09 13.15
CA PRO A 89 2.96 8.74 13.22
C PRO A 89 2.06 8.40 12.02
N ALA A 90 1.53 9.39 11.29
CA ALA A 90 0.59 9.16 10.21
C ALA A 90 1.16 8.32 9.05
N GLY A 91 2.47 8.35 8.83
CA GLY A 91 3.11 7.48 7.83
C GLY A 91 2.91 5.99 8.15
N TYR A 92 3.29 5.57 9.36
CA TYR A 92 3.18 4.17 9.79
C TYR A 92 1.74 3.72 9.95
N LEU A 93 0.91 4.57 10.56
CA LEU A 93 -0.52 4.31 10.72
C LEU A 93 -1.23 4.22 9.37
N GLY A 94 -0.87 5.11 8.45
CA GLY A 94 -1.37 5.12 7.08
C GLY A 94 -0.99 3.87 6.31
N SER A 95 0.27 3.43 6.37
CA SER A 95 0.69 2.16 5.72
C SER A 95 -0.12 0.96 6.24
N SER A 96 -0.36 0.88 7.54
CA SER A 96 -1.22 -0.17 8.12
C SER A 96 -2.68 -0.05 7.67
N PHE A 97 -3.22 1.17 7.66
CA PHE A 97 -4.60 1.44 7.25
C PHE A 97 -4.84 1.09 5.77
N TRP A 98 -3.99 1.59 4.88
CA TRP A 98 -4.06 1.28 3.44
C TRP A 98 -3.80 -0.19 3.17
N GLY A 99 -2.88 -0.84 3.91
CA GLY A 99 -2.64 -2.28 3.82
C GLY A 99 -3.89 -3.09 4.16
N MET A 100 -4.53 -2.79 5.30
CA MET A 100 -5.81 -3.39 5.70
C MET A 100 -6.91 -3.13 4.66
N ALA A 101 -7.06 -1.89 4.19
CA ALA A 101 -8.08 -1.52 3.22
C ALA A 101 -7.94 -2.31 1.90
N LEU A 102 -6.72 -2.47 1.40
CA LEU A 102 -6.45 -3.26 0.19
C LEU A 102 -6.68 -4.75 0.41
N ILE A 103 -6.28 -5.30 1.57
CA ILE A 103 -6.57 -6.69 1.93
C ILE A 103 -8.08 -6.91 1.98
N LEU A 104 -8.85 -6.03 2.63
CA LEU A 104 -10.30 -6.13 2.66
C LEU A 104 -10.93 -5.98 1.27
N ALA A 105 -10.45 -5.05 0.45
CA ALA A 105 -10.92 -4.88 -0.92
C ALA A 105 -10.69 -6.11 -1.79
N SER A 106 -9.64 -6.90 -1.52
CA SER A 106 -9.34 -8.12 -2.28
C SER A 106 -10.35 -9.26 -2.09
N THR A 107 -11.19 -9.20 -1.04
CA THR A 107 -12.22 -10.21 -0.75
C THR A 107 -13.30 -10.27 -1.84
N ASN A 108 -13.60 -9.13 -2.47
CA ASN A 108 -14.64 -9.00 -3.48
C ASN A 108 -14.06 -8.45 -4.79
N LEU A 109 -14.50 -8.98 -5.93
CA LEU A 109 -13.94 -8.58 -7.24
C LEU A 109 -14.30 -7.14 -7.60
N LEU A 110 -15.52 -6.72 -7.25
CA LEU A 110 -15.97 -5.33 -7.39
C LEU A 110 -15.17 -4.39 -6.47
N ALA A 111 -14.98 -4.76 -5.20
CA ALA A 111 -14.20 -3.95 -4.26
C ALA A 111 -12.74 -3.83 -4.71
N ALA A 112 -12.14 -4.92 -5.21
CA ALA A 112 -10.80 -4.92 -5.81
C ALA A 112 -10.70 -3.94 -7.00
N ARG A 113 -11.68 -3.94 -7.91
CA ARG A 113 -11.75 -2.99 -9.03
C ARG A 113 -11.85 -1.55 -8.53
N ILE A 114 -12.75 -1.27 -7.58
CA ILE A 114 -12.91 0.06 -7.00
C ILE A 114 -11.60 0.50 -6.34
N ALA A 115 -10.97 -0.36 -5.55
CA ALA A 115 -9.71 -0.06 -4.86
C ALA A 115 -8.56 0.22 -5.86
N ALA A 116 -8.45 -0.56 -6.93
CA ALA A 116 -7.49 -0.28 -8.00
C ALA A 116 -7.75 1.09 -8.66
N GLY A 117 -9.01 1.45 -8.85
CA GLY A 117 -9.41 2.74 -9.43
C GLY A 117 -9.08 3.91 -8.51
N CYS A 118 -9.39 3.75 -7.22
CA CYS A 118 -9.02 4.72 -6.18
C CYS A 118 -7.49 4.88 -6.08
N LEU A 119 -6.73 3.78 -6.16
CA LEU A 119 -5.27 3.84 -6.18
C LEU A 119 -4.76 4.60 -7.40
N ILE A 120 -5.24 4.29 -8.62
CA ILE A 120 -4.87 5.02 -9.83
C ILE A 120 -5.19 6.51 -9.71
N LEU A 121 -6.38 6.85 -9.22
CA LEU A 121 -6.80 8.24 -9.05
C LEU A 121 -5.92 8.98 -8.02
N SER A 122 -5.59 8.33 -6.91
CA SER A 122 -4.69 8.89 -5.90
C SER A 122 -3.28 9.13 -6.46
N LEU A 123 -2.77 8.19 -7.28
CA LEU A 123 -1.48 8.32 -7.95
C LEU A 123 -1.49 9.44 -8.99
N LEU A 124 -2.61 9.64 -9.69
CA LEU A 124 -2.78 10.76 -10.62
C LEU A 124 -2.77 12.10 -9.90
N ILE A 125 -3.48 12.24 -8.79
CA ILE A 125 -3.48 13.49 -8.01
C ILE A 125 -2.05 13.82 -7.55
N VAL A 126 -1.33 12.83 -7.04
CA VAL A 126 0.06 13.06 -6.60
C VAL A 126 1.01 13.28 -7.78
N LEU A 127 0.76 12.68 -8.95
CA LEU A 127 1.52 12.95 -10.17
C LEU A 127 1.50 14.44 -10.55
N PHE A 128 0.37 15.13 -10.35
CA PHE A 128 0.28 16.58 -10.56
C PHE A 128 1.03 17.40 -9.51
N ILE A 129 1.10 16.91 -8.27
CA ILE A 129 1.80 17.57 -7.15
C ILE A 129 3.32 17.28 -7.19
N ALA A 130 3.71 16.18 -7.84
CA ALA A 130 5.09 15.73 -7.96
C ALA A 130 5.95 16.75 -8.73
N LYS A 131 6.94 17.32 -8.05
CA LYS A 131 7.97 18.18 -8.68
C LYS A 131 9.11 17.39 -9.33
N ASN A 132 9.39 16.17 -8.86
CA ASN A 132 10.54 15.36 -9.32
C ASN A 132 10.19 14.41 -10.48
N TRP A 133 11.14 14.25 -11.41
CA TRP A 133 11.04 13.30 -12.53
C TRP A 133 10.97 11.83 -12.08
N THR A 134 11.64 11.45 -10.99
CA THR A 134 11.61 10.08 -10.45
C THR A 134 10.23 9.70 -9.91
N LEU A 135 9.61 10.59 -9.14
CA LEU A 135 8.26 10.39 -8.60
C LEU A 135 7.24 10.34 -9.74
N ARG A 136 7.37 11.21 -10.74
CA ARG A 136 6.50 11.18 -11.93
C ARG A 136 6.63 9.87 -12.70
N GLY A 137 7.87 9.41 -12.95
CA GLY A 137 8.12 8.13 -13.61
C GLY A 137 7.55 6.94 -12.83
N LEU A 138 7.68 6.95 -11.50
CA LEU A 138 7.11 5.93 -10.62
C LEU A 138 5.58 5.92 -10.68
N CYS A 139 4.94 7.09 -10.56
CA CYS A 139 3.49 7.22 -10.63
C CYS A 139 2.96 6.74 -11.99
N ILE A 140 3.56 7.17 -13.10
CA ILE A 140 3.16 6.74 -14.45
C ILE A 140 3.37 5.23 -14.62
N GLY A 141 4.54 4.71 -14.25
CA GLY A 141 4.86 3.28 -14.36
C GLY A 141 3.86 2.42 -13.57
N PHE A 142 3.44 2.88 -12.39
CA PHE A 142 2.50 2.13 -11.58
C PHE A 142 1.04 2.28 -12.03
N ILE A 143 0.64 3.46 -12.55
CA ILE A 143 -0.66 3.63 -13.22
C ILE A 143 -0.76 2.65 -14.39
N ILE A 144 0.28 2.56 -15.23
CA ILE A 144 0.35 1.61 -16.34
C ILE A 144 0.30 0.18 -15.81
N PHE A 145 1.07 -0.15 -14.77
CA PHE A 145 1.07 -1.49 -14.18
C PHE A 145 -0.32 -1.93 -13.68
N ILE A 146 -1.01 -1.08 -12.89
CA ILE A 146 -2.37 -1.37 -12.42
C ILE A 146 -3.34 -1.43 -13.60
N ALA A 147 -3.23 -0.53 -14.59
CA ALA A 147 -4.08 -0.53 -15.77
C ALA A 147 -3.92 -1.81 -16.62
N VAL A 148 -2.68 -2.26 -16.84
CA VAL A 148 -2.38 -3.52 -17.54
C VAL A 148 -3.01 -4.69 -16.80
N ILE A 149 -2.87 -4.75 -15.47
CA ILE A 149 -3.47 -5.82 -14.66
C ILE A 149 -5.00 -5.75 -14.69
N TRP A 150 -5.57 -4.56 -14.68
CA TRP A 150 -7.02 -4.36 -14.81
C TRP A 150 -7.52 -4.95 -16.14
N VAL A 151 -6.86 -4.59 -17.25
CA VAL A 151 -7.19 -5.11 -18.57
C VAL A 151 -7.01 -6.62 -18.61
N LEU A 152 -5.92 -7.16 -18.06
CA LEU A 152 -5.67 -8.60 -17.96
C LEU A 152 -6.77 -9.34 -17.18
N GLN A 153 -7.31 -8.72 -16.13
CA GLN A 153 -8.47 -9.26 -15.43
C GLN A 153 -9.73 -9.23 -16.29
N GLU A 154 -9.95 -8.17 -17.07
CA GLU A 154 -11.14 -8.10 -17.93
C GLU A 154 -11.06 -9.12 -19.08
N THR A 155 -9.86 -9.37 -19.59
CA THR A 155 -9.61 -10.34 -20.66
C THR A 155 -9.54 -11.79 -20.15
N THR A 156 -9.13 -12.02 -18.89
CA THR A 156 -8.92 -13.37 -18.34
C THR A 156 -9.90 -13.65 -17.20
N LYS A 157 -10.62 -14.78 -17.23
CA LYS A 157 -11.46 -15.24 -16.09
C LYS A 157 -10.67 -15.53 -14.80
N ALA A 158 -9.34 -15.44 -14.84
CA ALA A 158 -8.46 -15.69 -13.71
C ALA A 158 -8.58 -14.54 -12.70
N ARG A 159 -8.74 -14.89 -11.41
CA ARG A 159 -8.91 -13.94 -10.29
C ARG A 159 -7.57 -13.25 -9.90
N VAL A 160 -6.77 -12.86 -10.88
CA VAL A 160 -5.38 -12.38 -10.70
C VAL A 160 -5.33 -11.04 -9.99
N LEU A 161 -6.25 -10.11 -10.28
CA LEU A 161 -6.28 -8.80 -9.61
C LEU A 161 -6.45 -8.95 -8.09
N ARG A 162 -7.27 -9.91 -7.63
CA ARG A 162 -7.49 -10.14 -6.19
C ARG A 162 -6.18 -10.51 -5.51
N TYR A 163 -5.41 -11.43 -6.08
CA TYR A 163 -4.12 -11.84 -5.53
C TYR A 163 -3.08 -10.71 -5.57
N ILE A 164 -3.07 -9.88 -6.62
CA ILE A 164 -2.13 -8.76 -6.70
C ILE A 164 -2.48 -7.65 -5.71
N ILE A 165 -3.76 -7.28 -5.56
CA ILE A 165 -4.17 -6.29 -4.56
C ILE A 165 -3.92 -6.83 -3.14
N LEU A 166 -4.17 -8.11 -2.91
CA LEU A 166 -3.81 -8.79 -1.66
C LEU A 166 -2.31 -8.70 -1.41
N PHE A 167 -1.49 -8.99 -2.42
CA PHE A 167 -0.03 -8.91 -2.35
C PHE A 167 0.46 -7.49 -2.03
N ILE A 168 -0.06 -6.46 -2.73
CA ILE A 168 0.25 -5.05 -2.46
C ILE A 168 -0.18 -4.66 -1.04
N GLY A 169 -1.36 -5.11 -0.59
CA GLY A 169 -1.87 -4.88 0.75
C GLY A 169 -0.98 -5.49 1.83
N VAL A 170 -0.57 -6.75 1.66
CA VAL A 170 0.36 -7.45 2.58
C VAL A 170 1.73 -6.76 2.59
N MET A 171 2.27 -6.38 1.43
CA MET A 171 3.51 -5.60 1.33
C MET A 171 3.42 -4.30 2.13
N ASN A 172 2.32 -3.56 1.99
CA ASN A 172 2.14 -2.26 2.65
C ASN A 172 2.00 -2.40 4.17
N SER A 173 1.30 -3.43 4.64
CA SER A 173 1.21 -3.78 6.06
C SER A 173 2.58 -4.19 6.62
N LEU A 174 3.34 -5.03 5.89
CA LEU A 174 4.68 -5.44 6.30
C LEU A 174 5.66 -4.28 6.31
N PHE A 175 5.52 -3.31 5.40
CA PHE A 175 6.34 -2.11 5.39
C PHE A 175 6.16 -1.28 6.67
N SER A 176 4.94 -1.20 7.23
CA SER A 176 4.72 -0.54 8.52
C SER A 176 5.53 -1.18 9.65
N VAL A 177 5.68 -2.51 9.63
CA VAL A 177 6.40 -3.28 10.66
C VAL A 177 7.91 -3.30 10.40
N TYR A 178 8.34 -3.72 9.21
CA TYR A 178 9.75 -3.89 8.83
C TYR A 178 10.44 -2.60 8.40
N GLY A 179 9.69 -1.59 7.96
CA GLY A 179 10.23 -0.29 7.58
C GLY A 179 10.94 0.41 8.75
N THR A 180 10.59 0.08 10.00
CA THR A 180 11.26 0.58 11.21
C THR A 180 12.76 0.24 11.26
N ASN A 181 13.20 -0.86 10.65
CA ASN A 181 14.62 -1.22 10.56
C ASN A 181 15.35 -0.44 9.45
N PHE A 182 14.63 0.06 8.45
CA PHE A 182 15.19 0.81 7.31
C PHE A 182 15.27 2.32 7.60
N THR A 183 14.36 2.84 8.43
CA THR A 183 14.40 4.24 8.93
C THR A 183 15.49 4.50 9.96
N ARG A 184 16.20 3.48 10.47
CA ARG A 184 17.37 3.66 11.35
C ARG A 184 18.57 4.35 10.68
N TYR A 185 18.57 4.52 9.36
CA TYR A 185 19.57 5.31 8.61
C TYR A 185 19.07 6.72 8.24
N ARG A 186 17.97 7.17 8.85
CA ARG A 186 17.34 8.48 8.59
C ARG A 186 17.31 9.37 9.85
N GLN A 187 18.36 9.31 10.68
CA GLN A 187 18.77 10.40 11.57
C GLN A 187 20.23 10.75 11.30
#